data_AF-A0A285NSX3-F1
#
_entry.id   AF-A0A285NSX3-F1
#
_cell.length_a   1.000
_cell.length_b   1.000
_cell.length_c   1.000
_cell.angle_alpha   90.00
_cell.angle_beta   90.00
_cell.angle_gamma   90.00
#
_symmetry.space_group_name_H-M   'P 1'
#
loop_
_entity.id
_entity.type
_entity.pdbx_description
1 polymer ?
#
loop_
_entity_poly.entity_id
_entity_poly.type
_entity_poly.pdbx_seq_one_letter_code
_entity_poly.pdbx_strand_id
1 'polypeptide(L)'
;MDNIYVLIEHGQEQGEAYLLGWFDSEATAQEAAVKMEWEAYREALKHERFWSEEPLPPDQAERKRFWVKALPRFPYAEVPRGAGVH
;
A
#
# COMPACT_ATOMS: atom_id res chain seq x y z
N MET A 1 1.42 -20.92 -5.02
CA MET A 1 2.43 -20.09 -4.33
C MET A 1 1.66 -19.19 -3.39
N ASP A 2 1.95 -19.27 -2.08
CA ASP A 2 1.30 -18.40 -1.10
C ASP A 2 1.87 -17.00 -1.28
N ASN A 3 1.01 -16.01 -1.53
CA ASN A 3 1.42 -14.62 -1.70
C ASN A 3 0.91 -13.82 -0.50
N ILE A 4 1.72 -12.88 -0.04
CA ILE A 4 1.25 -11.78 0.80
C ILE A 4 1.01 -10.56 -0.07
N TYR A 5 -0.05 -9.82 0.21
CA TYR A 5 -0.42 -8.63 -0.52
C TYR A 5 -0.07 -7.42 0.33
N VAL A 6 0.87 -6.62 -0.11
CA VAL A 6 1.30 -5.42 0.62
C VAL A 6 0.59 -4.19 0.10
N LEU A 7 0.11 -3.37 1.03
CA LEU A 7 -0.47 -2.07 0.75
C LEU A 7 0.61 -1.00 0.87
N ILE A 8 0.78 -0.24 -0.21
CA ILE A 8 1.85 0.74 -0.37
C ILE A 8 1.22 2.10 -0.66
N GLU A 9 1.62 3.12 0.07
CA GLU A 9 1.37 4.51 -0.29
C GLU A 9 2.55 5.06 -1.10
N HIS A 10 2.28 5.58 -2.29
CA HIS A 10 3.23 6.39 -3.02
C HIS A 10 3.23 7.82 -2.46
N GLY A 11 4.39 8.25 -2.00
CA GLY A 11 4.62 9.63 -1.56
C GLY A 11 4.35 10.62 -2.69
N GLN A 12 3.91 11.82 -2.30
CA GLN A 12 3.60 12.90 -3.23
C GLN A 12 4.89 13.52 -3.83
N GLU A 13 6.04 13.35 -3.18
CA GLU A 13 7.33 13.84 -3.65
C GLU A 13 8.38 12.71 -3.77
N GLN A 14 9.29 12.85 -4.74
CA GLN A 14 10.56 12.10 -4.88
C GLN A 14 10.54 10.56 -4.75
N GLY A 15 9.52 9.87 -5.28
CA GLY A 15 9.57 8.42 -5.45
C GLY A 15 9.54 7.62 -4.13
N GLU A 16 9.12 8.27 -3.05
CA GLU A 16 8.94 7.63 -1.75
C GLU A 16 7.80 6.61 -1.83
N ALA A 17 7.96 5.48 -1.14
CA ALA A 17 6.95 4.45 -1.02
C ALA A 17 6.91 3.95 0.43
N TYR A 18 5.74 4.06 1.05
CA TYR A 18 5.51 3.69 2.45
C TYR A 18 4.69 2.41 2.51
N LEU A 19 5.21 1.39 3.21
CA LEU A 19 4.46 0.16 3.45
C LEU A 19 3.48 0.39 4.60
N LEU A 20 2.18 0.38 4.29
CA LEU A 20 1.12 0.63 5.26
C LEU A 20 0.64 -0.64 5.97
N GLY A 21 0.79 -1.80 5.32
CA GLY A 21 0.36 -3.07 5.87
C GLY A 21 0.48 -4.23 4.89
N TRP A 22 0.13 -5.41 5.36
CA TRP A 22 0.09 -6.63 4.57
C TRP A 22 -1.19 -7.43 4.85
N PHE A 23 -1.63 -8.19 3.86
CA PHE A 23 -2.86 -8.96 3.86
C PHE A 23 -2.61 -10.34 3.26
N ASP A 24 -3.31 -11.36 3.73
CA ASP A 24 -3.27 -12.70 3.14
C ASP A 24 -4.19 -12.81 1.89
N SER A 25 -5.07 -11.83 1.65
CA SER A 25 -6.01 -11.81 0.51
C SER A 25 -5.83 -10.56 -0.34
N GLU A 26 -5.77 -10.75 -1.66
CA GLU A 26 -5.69 -9.65 -2.63
C GLU A 26 -6.91 -8.75 -2.55
N ALA A 27 -8.11 -9.36 -2.49
CA ALA A 27 -9.37 -8.64 -2.46
C ALA A 27 -9.42 -7.70 -1.25
N THR A 28 -9.03 -8.18 -0.07
CA THR A 28 -9.01 -7.38 1.15
C THR A 28 -7.98 -6.25 1.08
N ALA A 29 -6.81 -6.50 0.48
CA ALA A 29 -5.81 -5.45 0.25
C ALA A 29 -6.33 -4.38 -0.72
N GLN A 30 -7.02 -4.78 -1.79
CA GLN A 30 -7.60 -3.86 -2.77
C GLN A 30 -8.73 -3.02 -2.17
N GLU A 31 -9.62 -3.64 -1.39
CA GLU A 31 -10.67 -2.94 -0.65
C GLU A 31 -10.07 -1.91 0.31
N ALA A 32 -9.00 -2.27 1.03
CA ALA A 32 -8.28 -1.34 1.90
C ALA A 32 -7.66 -0.18 1.12
N ALA A 33 -7.03 -0.44 -0.03
CA ALA A 33 -6.48 0.60 -0.89
C ALA A 33 -7.56 1.58 -1.37
N VAL A 34 -8.70 1.08 -1.85
CA VAL A 34 -9.82 1.93 -2.29
C VAL A 34 -10.37 2.76 -1.13
N LYS A 35 -10.52 2.16 0.05
CA LYS A 35 -10.99 2.89 1.24
C LYS A 35 -10.04 4.04 1.58
N MET A 36 -8.73 3.79 1.57
CA MET A 36 -7.72 4.82 1.85
C MET A 36 -7.70 5.94 0.80
N GLU A 37 -7.90 5.63 -0.48
CA GLU A 37 -8.05 6.65 -1.53
C GLU A 37 -9.22 7.60 -1.21
N TRP A 38 -10.38 7.03 -0.83
CA TRP A 38 -11.56 7.82 -0.47
C TRP A 38 -11.36 8.62 0.82
N GLU A 39 -10.64 8.08 1.80
CA GLU A 39 -10.28 8.81 3.03
C GLU A 39 -9.35 9.99 2.70
N ALA A 40 -8.28 9.77 1.93
CA ALA A 40 -7.37 10.82 1.49
C ALA A 40 -8.09 11.92 0.70
N TYR A 41 -9.00 11.55 -0.22
CA TYR A 41 -9.84 12.50 -0.95
C TYR A 41 -10.73 13.32 -0.02
N ARG A 42 -11.35 12.70 0.98
CA ARG A 42 -12.20 13.41 1.96
C ARG A 42 -11.37 14.33 2.87
N GLU A 43 -10.18 13.92 3.27
CA GLU A 43 -9.27 14.76 4.05
C GLU A 43 -8.78 15.95 3.23
N ALA A 44 -8.49 15.72 1.96
CA ALA A 44 -8.17 16.75 0.99
C ALA A 44 -9.30 17.80 0.90
N LEU A 45 -10.55 17.36 0.66
CA LEU A 45 -11.69 18.26 0.59
C LEU A 45 -11.87 19.13 1.86
N LYS A 46 -11.56 18.61 3.05
CA LYS A 46 -11.65 19.39 4.30
C LYS A 46 -10.65 20.55 4.37
N HIS A 47 -9.57 20.49 3.59
CA HIS A 47 -8.51 21.50 3.57
C HIS A 47 -8.77 22.57 2.49
N GLU A 48 -10.02 23.02 2.35
CA GLU A 48 -10.55 23.96 1.32
C GLU A 48 -9.68 25.19 1.03
N ARG A 49 -8.83 25.63 1.95
CA ARG A 49 -8.09 26.90 1.86
C ARG A 49 -6.84 26.92 0.97
N PHE A 50 -6.36 25.78 0.44
CA PHE A 50 -5.02 25.72 -0.18
C PHE A 50 -4.94 25.03 -1.55
N TRP A 51 -6.08 24.75 -2.19
CA TRP A 51 -6.09 24.05 -3.47
C TRP A 51 -5.77 25.01 -4.62
N SER A 52 -4.65 24.81 -5.30
CA SER A 52 -4.43 25.38 -6.64
C SER A 52 -5.28 24.67 -7.70
N GLU A 53 -5.71 23.44 -7.43
CA GLU A 53 -6.56 22.62 -8.29
C GLU A 53 -7.47 21.77 -7.40
N GLU A 54 -8.76 21.65 -7.70
CA GLU A 54 -9.72 20.89 -6.89
C GLU A 54 -9.31 19.41 -6.85
N PRO A 55 -9.28 18.75 -5.68
CA PRO A 55 -8.92 17.34 -5.62
C PRO A 55 -9.93 16.53 -6.44
N LEU A 56 -9.43 15.58 -7.24
CA LEU A 56 -10.29 14.69 -8.02
C LEU A 56 -10.72 13.49 -7.19
N PRO A 57 -11.96 13.00 -7.37
CA PRO A 57 -12.39 11.77 -6.71
C PRO A 57 -11.56 10.58 -7.19
N PRO A 58 -11.35 9.55 -6.36
CA PRO A 58 -10.51 8.38 -6.70
C PRO A 58 -10.92 7.59 -7.95
N ASP A 59 -12.17 7.73 -8.39
CA ASP A 59 -12.70 7.13 -9.62
C ASP A 59 -12.28 7.89 -10.89
N GLN A 60 -11.98 9.19 -10.76
CA GLN A 60 -11.56 10.07 -11.86
C GLN A 60 -10.07 10.40 -11.84
N ALA A 61 -9.38 10.12 -10.73
CA ALA A 61 -7.96 10.35 -10.60
C ALA A 61 -7.17 9.38 -11.50
N GLU A 62 -6.42 9.90 -12.46
CA GLU A 62 -5.53 9.10 -13.34
C GLU A 62 -4.41 8.40 -12.56
N ARG A 63 -4.00 8.99 -11.43
CA ARG A 63 -2.93 8.44 -10.58
C ARG A 63 -3.45 8.14 -9.19
N LYS A 64 -3.45 6.85 -8.84
CA LYS A 64 -3.76 6.39 -7.48
C LYS A 64 -2.57 6.56 -6.54
N ARG A 65 -2.83 6.90 -5.29
CA ARG A 65 -1.86 7.07 -4.21
C ARG A 65 -1.54 5.76 -3.49
N PHE A 66 -2.51 4.84 -3.38
CA PHE A 66 -2.39 3.56 -2.67
C PHE A 66 -2.45 2.37 -3.62
N TRP A 67 -1.41 1.53 -3.60
CA TRP A 67 -1.25 0.38 -4.50
C TRP A 67 -1.15 -0.92 -3.71
N VAL A 68 -1.59 -2.02 -4.33
CA VAL A 68 -1.42 -3.37 -3.80
C VAL A 68 -0.38 -4.09 -4.62
N LYS A 69 0.60 -4.71 -3.96
CA LYS A 69 1.60 -5.54 -4.61
C LYS A 69 1.59 -6.94 -4.02
N ALA A 70 1.46 -7.95 -4.88
CA ALA A 70 1.67 -9.34 -4.50
C ALA A 70 3.17 -9.61 -4.33
N LEU A 71 3.56 -10.14 -3.18
CA LEU A 71 4.90 -10.65 -2.91
C LEU A 71 4.83 -12.14 -2.59
N PRO A 72 5.70 -12.97 -3.17
CA PRO A 72 5.76 -14.38 -2.80
C PRO A 72 6.13 -14.50 -1.33
N ARG A 73 5.34 -15.28 -0.58
CA ARG A 73 5.68 -15.65 0.78
C ARG A 73 6.79 -16.68 0.70
N PHE A 74 8.01 -16.25 1.02
CA PHE A 74 9.09 -17.20 1.19
C PHE A 74 8.82 -18.00 2.46
N PRO A 75 8.80 -19.34 2.41
CA PRO A 75 8.92 -20.11 3.63
C PRO A 75 10.25 -19.68 4.26
N TYR A 76 10.19 -19.15 5.47
CA TYR A 76 11.40 -18.87 6.25
C TYR A 76 12.17 -20.19 6.29
N ALA A 77 13.26 -20.30 5.53
CA ALA A 77 14.11 -21.48 5.61
C ALA A 77 14.61 -21.50 7.04
N GLU A 78 14.16 -22.49 7.82
CA GLU A 78 14.70 -22.72 9.15
C GLU A 78 16.21 -22.79 8.98
N VAL A 79 16.93 -21.79 9.52
CA VAL A 79 18.39 -21.83 9.55
C VAL A 79 18.71 -23.13 10.27
N PRO A 80 19.39 -24.11 9.63
CA PRO A 80 19.66 -25.38 10.28
C PRO A 80 20.42 -25.08 11.57
N ARG A 81 19.76 -25.30 12.72
CA ARG A 81 20.37 -25.22 14.05
C ARG A 81 21.33 -26.40 14.19
N GLY A 82 22.45 -26.33 13.49
CA GLY A 82 23.30 -27.49 13.28
C GLY A 82 24.59 -27.21 12.54
N ALA A 83 25.06 -25.97 12.47
CA ALA A 83 26.48 -25.70 12.23
C ALA A 83 27.20 -25.73 13.58
N GLY A 84 27.24 -26.91 14.20
CA GLY A 84 28.17 -27.17 15.29
C GLY A 84 29.59 -27.10 14.73
N VAL A 85 30.29 -26.01 15.04
CA VAL A 85 31.74 -25.95 14.86
C VAL A 85 32.36 -26.69 16.04
N HIS A 86 32.88 -27.88 15.72
CA HIS A 86 33.77 -28.68 16.56
C HIS A 86 35.16 -28.03 16.64
#